data_AF-A0A1B6I043-F1
#
_entry.id   AF-A0A1B6I043-F1
#
_cell.length_a   1.000
_cell.length_b   1.000
_cell.length_c   1.000
_cell.angle_alpha   90.00
_cell.angle_beta   90.00
_cell.angle_gamma   90.00
#
_symmetry.space_group_name_H-M   'P 1'
#
loop_
_entity.id
_entity.type
_entity.pdbx_description
1 polymer ?
#
loop_
_entity_poly.entity_id
_entity_poly.type
_entity_poly.pdbx_seq_one_letter_code
_entity_poly.pdbx_strand_id
1 'polypeptide(L)'
;WQTVFLSTVHEKFGIFYSTFINYFNISFPKKCFKTKKVLNKWINQELKEEKQNIIKLNKKARVTNDLNLSKLCKHKNKIYKTNLLTAKKDFFDQKIKKSKNKNKTTWNIINSETGDKLKSFNNIKIKNNNRVIVNPLKISKIFNEFFTGMISANVNTANGTCI
;
A
#
# COMPACT_ATOMS: atom_id res chain seq x y z
N TRP A 1 -2.55 -3.01 -38.72
CA TRP A 1 -1.63 -4.11 -39.08
C TRP A 1 -1.58 -4.37 -40.58
N GLN A 2 -2.71 -4.40 -41.28
CA GLN A 2 -2.73 -4.51 -42.75
C GLN A 2 -1.95 -3.38 -43.45
N THR A 3 -2.05 -2.15 -42.92
CA THR A 3 -1.23 -1.00 -43.33
C THR A 3 0.27 -1.21 -43.18
N VAL A 4 0.72 -1.91 -42.13
CA VAL A 4 2.14 -2.26 -41.92
C VAL A 4 2.59 -3.31 -42.94
N PHE A 5 1.70 -4.26 -43.27
CA PHE A 5 2.01 -5.33 -44.21
C PHE A 5 2.17 -4.80 -45.65
N LEU A 6 1.34 -3.83 -46.03
CA LEU A 6 1.28 -3.24 -47.38
C LEU A 6 2.27 -2.08 -47.62
N SER A 7 2.91 -1.54 -46.58
CA SER A 7 3.88 -0.44 -46.71
C SER A 7 5.26 -0.86 -47.23
N THR A 8 6.02 0.10 -47.75
CA THR A 8 7.39 -0.10 -48.26
C THR A 8 8.36 -0.50 -47.14
N VAL A 9 9.45 -1.22 -47.48
CA VAL A 9 10.41 -1.76 -46.49
C VAL A 9 10.93 -0.67 -45.54
N HIS A 10 11.18 0.54 -46.04
CA HIS A 10 11.65 1.66 -45.24
C HIS A 10 10.59 2.20 -44.25
N GLU A 11 9.31 2.13 -44.60
CA GLU A 11 8.24 2.70 -43.79
C GLU A 11 7.62 1.69 -42.82
N LYS A 12 7.80 0.39 -43.06
CA LYS A 12 7.22 -0.70 -42.25
C LYS A 12 7.46 -0.53 -40.77
N PHE A 13 8.69 -0.24 -40.36
CA PHE A 13 9.03 -0.06 -38.96
C PHE A 13 8.36 1.20 -38.36
N GLY A 14 8.32 2.30 -39.12
CA GLY A 14 7.69 3.54 -38.67
C GLY A 14 6.19 3.37 -38.44
N ILE A 15 5.49 2.71 -39.37
CA ILE A 15 4.04 2.46 -39.26
C ILE A 15 3.75 1.45 -38.15
N PHE A 16 4.57 0.40 -38.04
CA PHE A 16 4.51 -0.57 -36.93
C PHE A 16 4.61 0.15 -35.58
N TYR A 17 5.68 0.92 -35.40
CA TYR A 17 6.00 1.54 -34.14
C TYR A 17 4.93 2.56 -33.74
N SER A 18 4.49 3.39 -34.69
CA SER A 18 3.43 4.37 -34.46
C SER A 18 2.11 3.70 -34.06
N THR A 19 1.73 2.62 -34.75
CA THR A 19 0.53 1.85 -34.44
C THR A 19 0.64 1.22 -33.04
N PHE A 20 1.76 0.59 -32.74
CA PHE A 20 2.02 -0.04 -31.44
C PHE A 20 1.98 0.97 -30.30
N ILE A 21 2.70 2.09 -30.42
CA ILE A 21 2.74 3.14 -29.39
C ILE A 21 1.36 3.77 -29.19
N ASN A 22 0.58 3.95 -30.25
CA ASN A 22 -0.79 4.44 -30.13
C ASN A 22 -1.64 3.52 -29.23
N TYR A 23 -1.68 2.22 -29.53
CA TYR A 23 -2.42 1.25 -28.70
C TYR A 23 -1.83 1.10 -27.30
N PHE A 24 -0.51 1.20 -27.15
CA PHE A 24 0.16 1.18 -25.85
C PHE A 24 -0.27 2.38 -25.00
N ASN A 25 -0.29 3.59 -25.55
CA ASN A 25 -0.69 4.78 -24.81
C ASN A 25 -2.18 4.80 -24.46
N ILE A 26 -3.05 4.27 -25.34
CA ILE A 26 -4.49 4.13 -25.08
C ILE A 26 -4.74 3.10 -23.98
N SER A 27 -4.08 1.94 -24.05
CA SER A 27 -4.26 0.84 -23.09
C SER A 27 -3.57 1.10 -21.75
N PHE A 28 -2.42 1.78 -21.78
CA PHE A 28 -1.57 2.09 -20.64
C PHE A 28 -1.36 3.61 -20.51
N PRO A 29 -2.44 4.39 -20.29
CA PRO A 29 -2.33 5.83 -20.20
C PRO A 29 -1.45 6.20 -19.01
N LYS A 30 -0.52 7.13 -19.24
CA LYS A 30 0.36 7.64 -18.19
C LYS A 30 -0.48 8.37 -17.14
N LYS A 31 -0.66 7.74 -15.97
CA LYS A 31 -1.34 8.35 -14.83
C LYS A 31 -0.32 9.00 -13.91
N CYS A 32 -0.53 10.28 -13.60
CA CYS A 32 0.24 11.00 -12.60
C CYS A 32 -0.51 10.97 -11.28
N PHE A 33 0.13 10.47 -10.22
CA PHE A 33 -0.43 10.46 -8.88
C PHE A 33 0.40 11.37 -7.98
N LYS A 34 -0.28 12.19 -7.18
CA LYS A 34 0.38 12.93 -6.10
C LYS A 34 0.74 11.95 -5.00
N THR A 35 2.01 11.56 -4.92
CA THR A 35 2.51 10.76 -3.81
C THR A 35 2.94 11.70 -2.69
N LYS A 36 2.36 11.52 -1.50
CA LYS A 36 2.91 12.15 -0.30
C LYS A 36 4.24 11.47 -0.02
N LYS A 37 5.35 12.22 -0.02
CA LYS A 37 6.63 11.71 0.50
C LYS A 37 6.43 11.39 1.98
N VAL A 38 6.35 10.11 2.31
CA VAL A 38 6.44 9.66 3.71
C VAL A 38 7.90 9.84 4.12
N LEU A 39 8.17 10.94 4.83
CA LEU A 39 9.47 11.17 5.43
C LEU A 39 9.60 10.23 6.63
N ASN A 40 10.42 9.18 6.48
CA ASN A 40 10.82 8.32 7.58
C ASN A 40 11.72 9.13 8.53
N LYS A 41 11.11 9.73 9.56
CA LYS A 41 11.78 10.63 10.52
C LYS A 41 12.95 9.99 11.28
N TRP A 42 12.99 8.67 11.35
CA TRP A 42 14.03 7.90 12.05
C TRP A 42 15.27 7.63 11.19
N ILE A 43 15.23 7.86 9.87
CA ILE A 43 16.38 7.66 8.99
C ILE A 43 17.22 8.94 8.97
N ASN A 44 18.39 8.91 9.60
CA ASN A 44 19.34 10.02 9.61
C ASN A 44 20.06 10.18 8.25
N GLN A 45 20.81 11.27 8.11
CA GLN A 45 21.56 11.57 6.88
C GLN A 45 22.70 10.57 6.64
N GLU A 46 23.39 10.17 7.71
CA GLU A 46 24.50 9.22 7.68
C GLU A 46 24.09 7.85 7.07
N LEU A 47 22.96 7.29 7.49
CA LEU A 47 22.43 6.03 6.94
C LEU A 47 22.07 6.17 5.45
N LYS A 48 21.66 7.35 5.00
CA LYS A 48 21.41 7.60 3.57
C LYS A 48 22.72 7.58 2.80
N GLU A 49 23.74 8.25 3.31
CA GLU A 49 25.07 8.30 2.70
C GLU A 49 25.73 6.93 2.66
N GLU A 50 25.67 6.18 3.77
CA GLU A 50 26.16 4.80 3.85
C GLU A 50 25.47 3.93 2.78
N LYS A 51 24.14 4.04 2.65
CA LYS A 51 23.40 3.31 1.62
C LYS A 51 23.82 3.69 0.21
N GLN A 52 24.00 4.98 -0.08
CA GLN A 52 24.46 5.45 -1.38
C GLN A 52 25.86 4.92 -1.70
N ASN A 53 26.76 4.89 -0.72
CA ASN A 53 28.09 4.34 -0.87
C ASN A 53 28.07 2.84 -1.18
N ILE A 54 27.22 2.06 -0.50
CA ILE A 54 27.01 0.63 -0.80
C ILE A 54 26.47 0.42 -2.21
N ILE A 55 25.57 1.29 -2.69
CA ILE A 55 25.04 1.21 -4.06
C ILE A 55 26.14 1.51 -5.07
N LYS A 56 26.94 2.56 -4.86
CA LYS A 56 28.08 2.93 -5.73
C LYS A 56 29.11 1.79 -5.78
N LEU A 57 29.46 1.22 -4.64
CA LEU A 57 30.40 0.09 -4.56
C LEU A 57 29.86 -1.16 -5.27
N ASN A 58 28.58 -1.49 -5.10
CA ASN A 58 27.97 -2.61 -5.81
C ASN A 58 27.94 -2.40 -7.32
N LYS A 59 27.68 -1.17 -7.79
CA LYS A 59 27.75 -0.84 -9.22
C LYS A 59 29.17 -1.07 -9.74
N LYS A 60 30.19 -0.58 -9.02
CA LYS A 60 31.60 -0.81 -9.37
C LYS A 60 31.93 -2.30 -9.45
N ALA A 61 31.56 -3.08 -8.42
CA ALA A 61 31.82 -4.52 -8.37
C ALA A 61 31.21 -5.29 -9.56
N ARG A 62 30.02 -4.87 -10.03
CA ARG A 62 29.37 -5.48 -11.21
C ARG A 62 30.09 -5.15 -12.51
N VAL A 63 30.56 -3.91 -12.67
CA VAL A 63 31.28 -3.47 -13.88
C VAL A 63 32.66 -4.12 -13.96
N THR A 64 33.36 -4.25 -12.83
CA THR A 64 34.72 -4.83 -12.79
C THR A 64 34.75 -6.35 -12.62
N ASN A 65 33.59 -6.99 -12.43
CA ASN A 65 33.45 -8.41 -12.07
C ASN A 65 34.35 -8.86 -10.91
N ASP A 66 34.60 -7.96 -9.95
CA ASP A 66 35.53 -8.19 -8.85
C ASP A 66 34.83 -8.89 -7.67
N LEU A 67 35.24 -10.13 -7.42
CA LEU A 67 34.72 -10.97 -6.34
C LEU A 67 35.01 -10.41 -4.94
N ASN A 68 36.16 -9.75 -4.74
CA ASN A 68 36.53 -9.18 -3.45
C ASN A 68 35.69 -7.94 -3.17
N LEU A 69 35.47 -7.07 -4.17
CA LEU A 69 34.54 -5.95 -4.03
C LEU A 69 33.11 -6.41 -3.77
N SER A 70 32.67 -7.50 -4.41
CA SER A 70 31.36 -8.11 -4.15
C SER A 70 31.22 -8.61 -2.71
N LYS A 71 32.24 -9.32 -2.17
CA LYS A 71 32.30 -9.75 -0.77
C LYS A 71 32.26 -8.56 0.19
N LEU A 72 33.04 -7.52 -0.08
CA LEU A 72 33.05 -6.28 0.70
C LEU A 72 31.68 -5.61 0.71
N CYS A 73 30.99 -5.54 -0.43
CA CYS A 73 29.64 -4.99 -0.52
C CYS A 73 28.64 -5.78 0.33
N LYS A 74 28.72 -7.12 0.33
CA LYS A 74 27.87 -7.97 1.18
C LYS A 74 28.13 -7.69 2.66
N HIS A 75 29.40 -7.58 3.06
CA HIS A 75 29.79 -7.29 4.43
C HIS A 75 29.29 -5.90 4.88
N LYS A 76 29.53 -4.85 4.09
CA LYS A 76 29.03 -3.50 4.36
C LYS A 76 27.50 -3.46 4.46
N ASN A 77 26.81 -4.19 3.58
CA ASN A 77 25.35 -4.27 3.63
C ASN A 77 24.83 -5.01 4.88
N LYS A 78 25.60 -5.95 5.44
CA LYS A 78 25.29 -6.60 6.73
C LYS A 78 25.41 -5.58 7.88
N ILE A 79 26.50 -4.84 7.94
CA ILE A 79 26.71 -3.78 8.95
C ILE A 79 25.61 -2.73 8.87
N TYR A 80 25.33 -2.23 7.66
CA TYR A 80 24.26 -1.26 7.41
C TYR A 80 22.90 -1.72 7.95
N LYS A 81 22.54 -3.01 7.78
CA LYS A 81 21.28 -3.54 8.32
C LYS A 81 21.24 -3.46 9.85
N THR A 82 22.35 -3.77 10.51
CA THR A 82 22.46 -3.64 11.97
C THR A 82 22.31 -2.18 12.40
N ASN A 83 23.04 -1.27 11.76
CA ASN A 83 22.97 0.17 12.04
C ASN A 83 21.55 0.72 11.84
N LEU A 84 20.86 0.27 10.79
CA LEU A 84 19.49 0.66 10.48
C LEU A 84 18.51 0.23 11.59
N LEU A 85 18.65 -0.99 12.10
CA LEU A 85 17.81 -1.51 13.19
C LEU A 85 18.08 -0.75 14.50
N THR A 86 19.35 -0.50 14.82
CA THR A 86 19.75 0.28 16.00
C THR A 86 19.19 1.68 15.93
N ALA A 87 19.36 2.39 14.81
CA ALA A 87 18.83 3.74 14.64
C ALA A 87 17.30 3.80 14.73
N LYS A 88 16.59 2.81 14.17
CA LYS A 88 15.13 2.70 14.32
C LYS A 88 14.75 2.53 15.79
N LYS A 89 15.42 1.62 16.51
CA LYS A 89 15.20 1.36 17.94
C LYS A 89 15.43 2.62 18.77
N ASP A 90 16.59 3.26 18.61
CA ASP A 90 16.98 4.44 19.39
C ASP A 90 16.01 5.60 19.17
N PHE A 91 15.56 5.81 17.92
CA PHE A 91 14.58 6.85 17.62
C PHE A 91 13.26 6.63 18.37
N PHE A 92 12.71 5.42 18.33
CA PHE A 92 11.44 5.13 19.00
C PHE A 92 11.58 5.11 20.52
N ASP A 93 12.71 4.59 21.04
CA ASP A 93 13.01 4.60 22.46
C ASP A 93 13.10 6.04 23.00
N GLN A 94 13.82 6.93 22.31
CA GLN A 94 13.87 8.35 22.65
C GLN A 94 12.49 9.02 22.56
N LYS A 95 11.69 8.67 21.54
CA LYS A 95 10.34 9.22 21.37
C LYS A 95 9.42 8.82 22.53
N ILE A 96 9.51 7.58 23.01
CA ILE A 96 8.73 7.10 24.17
C ILE A 96 9.24 7.77 25.45
N LYS A 97 10.56 7.81 25.67
CA LYS A 97 11.19 8.43 26.85
C LYS A 97 10.82 9.90 27.02
N LYS A 98 10.80 10.67 25.92
CA LYS A 98 10.45 12.10 25.91
C LYS A 98 8.95 12.37 25.95
N SER A 99 8.10 11.36 25.87
CA SER A 99 6.65 11.54 25.81
C SER A 99 6.03 11.79 27.20
N LYS A 100 5.04 12.69 27.26
CA LYS A 100 4.26 12.95 28.49
C LYS A 100 3.46 11.73 28.93
N ASN A 101 2.88 10.99 27.98
CA ASN A 101 2.16 9.75 28.23
C ASN A 101 2.83 8.60 27.45
N LYS A 102 3.63 7.81 28.16
CA LYS A 102 4.40 6.69 27.60
C LYS A 102 3.50 5.62 27.01
N ASN A 103 2.47 5.18 27.77
CA ASN A 103 1.55 4.13 27.34
C ASN A 103 0.82 4.50 26.04
N LYS A 104 0.23 5.70 25.97
CA LYS A 104 -0.45 6.18 24.76
C LYS A 104 0.52 6.30 23.58
N THR A 105 1.74 6.78 23.82
CA THR A 105 2.75 6.94 22.77
C THR A 105 3.20 5.59 22.22
N THR A 106 3.46 4.61 23.09
CA THR A 106 3.81 3.24 22.70
C THR A 106 2.70 2.60 21.87
N TRP A 107 1.44 2.67 22.33
CA TRP A 107 0.29 2.16 21.58
C TRP A 107 0.13 2.85 20.22
N ASN A 108 0.34 4.16 20.14
CA ASN A 108 0.31 4.87 18.86
C ASN A 108 1.42 4.41 17.91
N ILE A 109 2.62 4.13 18.42
CA ILE A 109 3.73 3.59 17.62
C ILE A 109 3.37 2.22 17.08
N ILE A 110 2.91 1.31 17.94
CA ILE A 110 2.46 -0.03 17.55
C ILE A 110 1.37 0.08 16.48
N ASN A 111 0.30 0.83 16.74
CA ASN A 111 -0.80 1.00 15.78
C ASN A 111 -0.33 1.61 14.44
N SER A 112 0.71 2.45 14.43
CA SER A 112 1.25 3.02 13.19
C SER A 112 2.13 2.04 12.39
N GLU A 113 2.73 1.04 13.04
CA GLU A 113 3.64 0.08 12.41
C GLU A 113 2.98 -1.28 12.12
N THR A 114 2.04 -1.73 12.97
CA THR A 114 1.35 -3.02 12.86
C THR A 114 -0.14 -2.90 12.60
N GLY A 115 -0.74 -1.74 12.85
CA GLY A 115 -2.16 -1.54 12.62
C GLY A 115 -2.47 -1.60 11.12
N ASP A 116 -3.55 -2.30 10.78
CA ASP A 116 -4.23 -2.02 9.52
C ASP A 116 -4.45 -0.50 9.48
N LYS A 117 -3.88 0.17 8.46
CA LYS A 117 -4.26 1.55 8.14
C LYS A 117 -5.77 1.49 8.03
N LEU A 118 -6.48 1.91 9.09
CA LEU A 118 -7.92 1.74 9.22
C LEU A 118 -8.48 2.05 7.84
N LYS A 119 -8.94 1.00 7.15
CA LYS A 119 -9.66 1.19 5.90
C LYS A 119 -10.73 2.16 6.33
N SER A 120 -10.63 3.40 5.86
CA SER A 120 -11.63 4.41 6.15
C SER A 120 -12.94 3.68 5.92
N PHE A 121 -13.77 3.53 6.96
CA PHE A 121 -15.09 2.91 6.83
C PHE A 121 -15.95 3.87 6.01
N ASN A 122 -15.51 4.13 4.78
CA ASN A 122 -16.10 5.05 3.86
C ASN A 122 -17.07 4.22 3.07
N ASN A 123 -18.34 4.48 3.35
CA ASN A 123 -19.44 4.29 2.43
C ASN A 123 -20.04 2.88 2.40
N ILE A 124 -20.35 2.30 3.57
CA ILE A 124 -21.42 1.29 3.59
C ILE A 124 -22.70 2.03 3.19
N LYS A 125 -23.27 1.67 2.03
CA LYS A 125 -24.52 2.23 1.51
C LYS A 125 -25.50 1.09 1.34
N ILE A 126 -26.71 1.27 1.85
CA ILE A 126 -27.79 0.29 1.72
C ILE A 126 -28.94 0.93 0.98
N LYS A 127 -29.49 0.23 -0.02
CA LYS A 127 -30.70 0.66 -0.72
C LYS A 127 -31.90 0.06 0.00
N ASN A 128 -32.72 0.90 0.62
CA ASN A 128 -33.99 0.49 1.22
C ASN A 128 -35.11 1.34 0.59
N ASN A 129 -36.12 0.71 0.00
CA ASN A 129 -37.29 1.36 -0.63
C ASN A 129 -36.92 2.57 -1.51
N ASN A 130 -36.04 2.35 -2.50
CA ASN A 130 -35.52 3.36 -3.43
C ASN A 130 -34.72 4.53 -2.83
N ARG A 131 -34.43 4.52 -1.52
CA ARG A 131 -33.55 5.50 -0.88
C ARG A 131 -32.20 4.87 -0.54
N VAL A 132 -31.12 5.60 -0.81
CA VAL A 132 -29.75 5.19 -0.46
C VAL A 132 -29.43 5.74 0.92
N ILE A 133 -29.20 4.85 1.86
CA ILE A 133 -28.90 5.19 3.25
C ILE A 133 -27.40 5.00 3.46
N VAL A 134 -26.74 6.06 3.89
CA VAL A 134 -25.28 6.12 4.10
C VAL A 134 -24.89 6.37 5.56
N ASN A 135 -25.87 6.64 6.42
CA ASN A 135 -25.64 6.88 7.84
C ASN A 135 -25.47 5.54 8.57
N PRO A 136 -24.31 5.25 9.19
CA PRO A 136 -24.04 3.98 9.86
C PRO A 136 -25.04 3.61 10.96
N LEU A 137 -25.52 4.60 11.74
CA LEU A 137 -26.50 4.34 12.82
C LEU A 137 -27.85 3.91 12.24
N LYS A 138 -28.29 4.55 11.16
CA LYS A 138 -29.53 4.17 10.46
C LYS A 138 -29.40 2.79 9.83
N ILE A 139 -28.22 2.49 9.28
CA ILE A 139 -27.89 1.18 8.72
C ILE A 139 -27.99 0.09 9.80
N SER A 140 -27.34 0.28 10.95
CA SER A 140 -27.41 -0.67 12.07
C SER A 140 -28.84 -0.86 12.57
N LYS A 141 -29.62 0.22 12.66
CA LYS A 141 -31.03 0.15 13.07
C LYS A 141 -31.88 -0.68 12.11
N ILE A 142 -31.75 -0.47 10.81
CA ILE A 142 -32.48 -1.23 9.78
C ILE A 142 -32.10 -2.72 9.84
N PHE A 143 -30.81 -3.02 9.99
CA PHE A 143 -30.36 -4.40 10.15
C PHE A 143 -30.95 -5.06 11.40
N ASN A 144 -30.94 -4.36 12.53
CA ASN A 144 -31.52 -4.88 13.76
C ASN A 144 -33.02 -5.12 13.60
N GLU A 145 -33.77 -4.16 13.04
CA GLU A 145 -35.22 -4.28 12.80
C GLU A 145 -35.56 -5.45 11.87
N PHE A 146 -34.76 -5.66 10.82
CA PHE A 146 -34.97 -6.78 9.89
C PHE A 146 -34.84 -8.14 10.60
N PHE A 147 -33.77 -8.34 11.36
CA PHE A 147 -33.53 -9.62 12.01
C PHE A 147 -34.45 -9.85 13.22
N THR A 148 -34.78 -8.82 14.00
CA THR A 148 -35.73 -8.97 15.11
C THR A 148 -37.15 -9.20 14.60
N GLY A 149 -37.55 -8.54 13.51
CA GLY A 149 -38.84 -8.75 12.85
C GLY A 149 -38.99 -10.14 12.23
N MET A 150 -37.91 -10.72 11.71
CA MET A 150 -37.91 -12.10 11.21
C MET A 150 -38.15 -13.12 12.33
N ILE A 151 -37.55 -12.89 13.51
CA ILE A 151 -37.74 -13.76 14.67
C ILE A 151 -39.19 -13.68 15.18
N SER A 152 -39.78 -12.49 15.29
CA SER A 152 -41.15 -12.34 15.78
C SER A 152 -42.20 -12.92 14.83
N ALA A 153 -41.98 -12.82 13.50
CA ALA A 153 -42.85 -13.46 12.51
C ALA A 153 -42.83 -15.00 12.62
N ASN A 154 -41.64 -15.58 12.82
CA ASN A 154 -41.47 -17.04 12.90
C ASN A 154 -41.99 -17.64 14.23
N VAL A 155 -41.96 -16.88 15.33
CA VAL A 155 -42.51 -17.32 16.62
C VAL A 155 -44.05 -17.34 16.62
N ASN A 156 -44.69 -16.42 15.89
CA ASN A 156 -46.16 -16.40 15.79
C ASN A 156 -46.73 -17.52 14.92
N THR A 157 -45.96 -18.04 13.95
CA THR A 157 -46.35 -19.21 13.15
C THR A 157 -46.19 -20.55 13.88
N ALA A 158 -45.33 -20.63 14.91
CA ALA A 158 -45.12 -21.86 15.69
C ALA A 158 -46.23 -22.11 16.73
N ASN A 159 -46.94 -21.07 17.17
CA ASN A 159 -48.00 -21.17 18.18
C ASN A 159 -49.41 -21.33 17.59
N GLY A 160 -49.51 -21.56 16.28
CA GLY A 160 -50.77 -21.55 15.53
C GLY A 160 -51.01 -22.79 14.68
N THR A 161 -50.69 -24.00 15.16
CA THR A 161 -51.23 -25.25 14.58
C THR A 161 -51.06 -26.43 15.56
N CYS A 162 -52.14 -26.76 16.27
CA CYS A 162 -52.80 -28.09 16.28
C CYS A 162 -53.79 -28.19 17.46
N ILE A 163 -55.07 -28.04 17.11
CA ILE A 163 -56.17 -28.86 17.63
C ILE A 163 -56.03 -30.25 17.00
#